data_AF-U1M2D7-F1
#
_entry.id   AF-U1M2D7-F1
#
_cell.length_a   1.000
_cell.length_b   1.000
_cell.length_c   1.000
_cell.angle_alpha   90.00
_cell.angle_beta   90.00
_cell.angle_gamma   90.00
#
_symmetry.space_group_name_H-M   'P 1'
#
loop_
_entity.id
_entity.type
_entity.pdbx_description
1 polymer ?
#
loop_
_entity_poly.entity_id
_entity_poly.type
_entity_poly.pdbx_seq_one_letter_code
_entity_poly.pdbx_strand_id
1 'polypeptide(L)'
;MVLAARAVPLAGWAYLGYGLIRPPRSPLARALFWIDGALSVGAHAAQIPAAIRALEPLGVPRARTALLTFVFGATWWRAERRERP
;
A
#
# COMPACT_ATOMS: atom_id res chain seq x y z
N MET A 1 13.23 -1.12 12.96
CA MET A 1 12.29 -0.05 12.54
C MET A 1 11.50 -0.37 11.27
N VAL A 2 12.06 -1.00 10.22
CA VAL A 2 11.36 -1.27 8.95
C VAL A 2 10.10 -2.16 9.11
N LEU A 3 10.13 -3.18 9.96
CA LEU A 3 8.98 -4.06 10.21
C LEU A 3 7.78 -3.32 10.84
N ALA A 4 8.03 -2.40 11.76
CA ALA A 4 6.98 -1.60 12.40
C ALA A 4 6.27 -0.68 11.39
N ALA A 5 7.01 -0.12 10.43
CA ALA A 5 6.43 0.72 9.38
C ALA A 5 5.50 -0.06 8.44
N ARG A 6 5.78 -1.36 8.20
CA ARG A 6 4.92 -2.23 7.37
C ARG A 6 3.59 -2.60 8.02
N ALA A 7 3.44 -2.39 9.34
CA ALA A 7 2.17 -2.61 10.03
C ALA A 7 1.10 -1.59 9.64
N VAL A 8 1.51 -0.35 9.28
CA VAL A 8 0.56 0.73 8.95
C VAL A 8 -0.26 0.42 7.69
N PRO A 9 0.35 0.05 6.54
CA PRO A 9 -0.43 -0.36 5.36
C PRO A 9 -1.34 -1.57 5.63
N LEU A 10 -0.87 -2.55 6.38
CA LEU A 10 -1.66 -3.73 6.72
C LEU A 10 -2.88 -3.37 7.58
N ALA A 11 -2.71 -2.49 8.57
CA ALA A 11 -3.81 -1.98 9.37
C ALA A 11 -4.82 -1.21 8.52
N GLY A 12 -4.37 -0.43 7.54
CA GLY A 12 -5.23 0.23 6.55
C GLY A 12 -6.07 -0.77 5.75
N TRP A 13 -5.44 -1.79 5.16
CA TRP A 13 -6.16 -2.85 4.45
C TRP A 13 -7.14 -3.62 5.34
N ALA A 14 -6.75 -3.91 6.59
CA ALA A 14 -7.62 -4.57 7.54
C ALA A 14 -8.84 -3.70 7.92
N TYR A 15 -8.64 -2.40 8.13
CA TYR A 15 -9.72 -1.44 8.37
C TYR A 15 -10.69 -1.37 7.19
N LEU A 16 -10.17 -1.28 5.97
CA LEU A 16 -10.97 -1.28 4.75
C LEU A 16 -11.75 -2.58 4.58
N GLY A 17 -11.09 -3.73 4.75
CA GLY A 17 -11.74 -5.04 4.69
C GLY A 17 -12.84 -5.21 5.74
N TYR A 18 -12.58 -4.77 6.98
CA TYR A 18 -13.58 -4.79 8.04
C TYR A 18 -14.77 -3.88 7.72
N GLY A 19 -14.54 -2.67 7.20
CA GLY A 19 -15.62 -1.76 6.83
C GLY A 19 -16.46 -2.25 5.63
N LEU A 20 -15.94 -3.13 4.77
CA LEU A 20 -16.76 -3.81 3.76
C LEU A 20 -17.71 -4.85 4.38
N ILE A 21 -17.24 -5.59 5.39
CA ILE A 21 -18.05 -6.59 6.12
C ILE A 21 -19.07 -5.91 7.03
N ARG A 22 -18.66 -4.81 7.67
CA ARG A 22 -19.48 -4.02 8.60
C ARG A 22 -19.48 -2.54 8.20
N PRO A 23 -20.29 -2.17 7.18
CA PRO A 23 -20.34 -0.81 6.68
C PRO A 23 -20.65 0.24 7.76
N PRO A 24 -19.98 1.41 7.74
CA PRO A 24 -20.31 2.49 8.64
C PRO A 24 -21.77 2.93 8.46
N ARG A 25 -22.48 3.09 9.58
CA ARG A 25 -23.92 3.45 9.58
C ARG A 25 -24.17 4.94 9.39
N SER A 26 -23.24 5.78 9.84
CA SER A 26 -23.32 7.23 9.67
C SER A 26 -22.98 7.61 8.21
N PRO A 27 -23.78 8.49 7.56
CA PRO A 27 -23.47 8.96 6.20
C PRO A 27 -22.07 9.57 6.08
N LEU A 28 -21.65 10.36 7.08
CA LEU A 28 -20.33 10.97 7.11
C LEU A 28 -19.22 9.90 7.23
N ALA A 29 -19.38 8.95 8.14
CA ALA A 29 -18.40 7.88 8.33
C ALA A 29 -18.28 7.00 7.06
N ARG A 30 -19.40 6.76 6.36
CA ARG A 30 -19.41 6.04 5.09
C ARG A 30 -18.70 6.81 3.98
N ALA A 31 -18.89 8.14 3.91
CA ALA A 31 -18.17 8.97 2.96
C ALA A 31 -16.66 8.94 3.22
N LEU A 32 -16.24 9.13 4.47
CA LEU A 32 -14.83 9.05 4.86
C LEU A 32 -14.23 7.68 4.57
N PHE A 33 -14.96 6.60 4.83
CA PHE A 33 -14.54 5.23 4.50
C PHE A 33 -14.27 5.05 3.01
N TRP A 34 -15.19 5.50 2.14
CA TRP A 34 -14.99 5.38 0.70
C TRP A 34 -13.88 6.27 0.16
N ILE A 35 -13.73 7.48 0.71
CA ILE A 35 -12.60 8.37 0.39
C ILE A 35 -11.29 7.69 0.76
N ASP A 36 -11.19 7.15 1.98
CA ASP A 36 -9.99 6.46 2.46
C ASP A 36 -9.66 5.22 1.60
N GLY A 37 -10.68 4.43 1.24
CA GLY A 37 -10.52 3.29 0.34
C GLY A 37 -10.01 3.68 -1.05
N ALA A 38 -10.60 4.72 -1.64
CA ALA A 38 -10.19 5.22 -2.95
C ALA A 38 -8.77 5.79 -2.92
N LEU A 39 -8.44 6.57 -1.89
CA LEU A 39 -7.10 7.13 -1.69
C LEU A 39 -6.07 6.03 -1.43
N SER A 40 -6.39 5.00 -0.64
CA SER A 40 -5.49 3.88 -0.35
C SER A 40 -5.18 3.09 -1.61
N VAL A 41 -6.20 2.62 -2.33
CA VAL A 41 -6.02 1.87 -3.59
C VAL A 41 -5.29 2.72 -4.63
N GLY A 42 -5.73 3.96 -4.83
CA GLY A 42 -5.15 4.88 -5.81
C GLY A 42 -3.70 5.23 -5.50
N ALA A 43 -3.38 5.60 -4.25
CA ALA A 43 -2.03 5.96 -3.85
C ALA A 43 -1.06 4.78 -3.96
N HIS A 44 -1.49 3.57 -3.57
CA HIS A 44 -0.68 2.37 -3.69
C HIS A 44 -0.44 1.99 -5.16
N ALA A 45 -1.47 2.05 -6.00
CA ALA A 45 -1.33 1.79 -7.43
C ALA A 45 -0.44 2.84 -8.13
N ALA A 46 -0.58 4.13 -7.80
CA ALA A 46 0.22 5.21 -8.36
C ALA A 46 1.72 5.10 -8.02
N GLN A 47 2.08 4.39 -6.94
CA GLN A 47 3.48 4.13 -6.59
C GLN A 47 4.13 3.04 -7.45
N ILE A 48 3.36 2.14 -8.07
CA ILE A 48 3.89 0.97 -8.80
C ILE A 48 4.88 1.38 -9.90
N PRO A 49 4.60 2.36 -10.78
CA PRO A 49 5.55 2.77 -11.81
C PRO A 49 6.89 3.27 -11.24
N ALA A 50 6.83 4.04 -10.16
CA ALA A 50 8.04 4.55 -9.49
C ALA A 50 8.83 3.43 -8.82
N ALA A 51 8.15 2.47 -8.18
CA ALA A 51 8.79 1.32 -7.56
C ALA A 51 9.44 0.40 -8.60
N ILE A 52 8.78 0.15 -9.74
CA ILE A 52 9.34 -0.64 -10.84
C ILE A 52 10.62 0.01 -11.36
N ARG A 53 10.60 1.32 -11.68
CA ARG A 53 11.80 2.04 -12.15
C ARG A 53 12.96 1.97 -11.16
N ALA A 54 12.66 1.92 -9.85
CA ALA A 54 13.65 1.90 -8.80
C ALA A 54 14.26 0.51 -8.54
N LEU A 55 13.51 -0.57 -8.75
CA LEU A 55 13.90 -1.92 -8.32
C LEU A 55 14.18 -2.89 -9.47
N GLU A 56 13.67 -2.61 -10.67
CA GLU A 56 13.96 -3.40 -11.86
C GLU A 56 15.46 -3.43 -12.21
N PRO A 57 16.22 -2.32 -12.16
CA PRO A 57 17.67 -2.35 -12.36
C PRO A 57 18.43 -3.17 -11.31
N LEU A 58 17.82 -3.39 -10.14
CA LEU A 58 18.36 -4.18 -9.02
C LEU A 58 17.92 -5.66 -9.09
N GLY A 59 17.39 -6.09 -10.24
CA GLY A 59 16.98 -7.46 -10.51
C GLY A 59 15.68 -7.90 -9.82
N VAL A 60 14.87 -6.97 -9.30
CA VAL A 60 13.58 -7.33 -8.68
C VAL A 60 12.51 -7.46 -9.77
N PRO A 61 11.81 -8.62 -9.87
CA PRO A 61 10.78 -8.83 -10.88
C PRO A 61 9.65 -7.80 -10.80
N ARG A 62 9.20 -7.27 -11.94
CA ARG A 62 8.14 -6.25 -12.03
C ARG A 62 6.86 -6.67 -11.32
N ALA A 63 6.44 -7.94 -11.48
CA ALA A 63 5.25 -8.49 -10.84
C ALA A 63 5.35 -8.49 -9.30
N ARG A 64 6.50 -8.92 -8.76
CA ARG A 64 6.78 -8.87 -7.32
C ARG A 64 6.77 -7.43 -6.82
N THR A 65 7.38 -6.52 -7.58
CA THR A 65 7.43 -5.09 -7.26
C THR A 65 6.04 -4.45 -7.22
N ALA A 66 5.20 -4.75 -8.22
CA ALA A 66 3.83 -4.27 -8.26
C ALA A 66 3.02 -4.78 -7.05
N LEU A 67 3.06 -6.09 -6.78
CA LEU A 67 2.32 -6.69 -5.67
C LEU A 67 2.74 -6.12 -4.32
N LEU A 68 4.04 -6.10 -4.02
CA LEU A 68 4.53 -5.64 -2.72
C LEU A 68 4.38 -4.12 -2.55
N THR A 69 4.47 -3.35 -3.62
CA THR A 69 4.12 -1.92 -3.59
C THR A 69 2.63 -1.73 -3.36
N PHE A 70 1.78 -2.54 -3.97
CA PHE A 70 0.35 -2.43 -3.75
C PHE A 70 -0.04 -2.80 -2.31
N VAL A 71 0.62 -3.78 -1.69
CA VAL A 71 0.33 -4.16 -0.30
C VAL A 71 0.95 -3.19 0.70
N PHE A 72 2.25 -2.90 0.58
CA PHE A 72 3.02 -2.20 1.61
C PHE A 72 3.40 -0.76 1.23
N GLY A 73 3.15 -0.35 0.00
CA GLY A 73 3.49 0.98 -0.50
C GLY A 73 4.98 1.29 -0.36
N ALA A 74 5.26 2.57 -0.07
CA ALA A 74 6.60 3.11 0.10
C ALA A 74 7.39 2.51 1.26
N THR A 75 6.72 1.91 2.25
CA THR A 75 7.39 1.27 3.39
C THR A 75 8.18 0.01 2.98
N TRP A 76 7.83 -0.58 1.83
CA TRP A 76 8.56 -1.72 1.26
C TRP A 76 9.60 -1.27 0.22
N TRP A 77 9.19 -0.67 -0.90
CA TRP A 77 10.11 -0.50 -2.04
C TRP A 77 11.27 0.47 -1.78
N ARG A 78 11.08 1.43 -0.86
CA ARG A 78 12.16 2.33 -0.43
C ARG A 78 13.15 1.64 0.49
N ALA A 79 12.70 0.71 1.32
CA ALA A 79 13.57 -0.11 2.16
C ALA A 79 14.38 -1.08 1.28
N GLU A 80 13.71 -1.79 0.37
CA GLU A 80 14.36 -2.73 -0.56
C GLU A 80 15.45 -2.05 -1.40
N ARG A 81 15.19 -0.85 -1.94
CA ARG A 81 16.21 -0.08 -2.69
C ARG A 81 17.41 0.32 -1.81
N ARG A 82 17.18 0.64 -0.54
CA ARG A 82 18.25 1.07 0.38
C ARG A 82 19.13 -0.08 0.84
N GLU A 83 18.57 -1.29 0.95
CA GLU A 83 19.25 -2.49 1.43
C GLU A 83 20.01 -3.22 0.31
N ARG A 84 19.70 -2.94 -0.96
CA ARG A 84 20.42 -3.49 -2.12
C ARG A 84 21.48 -2.50 -2.63
N PRO A 85 22.71 -2.97 -2.91
CA PRO A 85 23.82 -2.13 -3.34
C PRO A 85 23.62 -1.55 -4.75
#